data_AF-A0A813J561-F1
#
_entry.id   AF-A0A813J561-F1
#
_cell.length_a   1.000
_cell.length_b   1.000
_cell.length_c   1.000
_cell.angle_alpha   90.00
_cell.angle_beta   90.00
_cell.angle_gamma   90.00
#
_symmetry.space_group_name_H-M   'P 1'
#
loop_
_entity.id
_entity.type
_entity.pdbx_description
1 polymer ?
#
loop_
_entity_poly.entity_id
_entity_poly.type
_entity_poly.pdbx_seq_one_letter_code
_entity_poly.pdbx_strand_id
1 'polypeptide(L)'
;MDQALEEDPLDRALPDDGDADDYDRDEDFDGDYQGGEGLELKGTEELAMDHDVFGRYVQSGTENGKPMFLGPKTEGSRPSIAFKVGGDGKPTWWVYDASSGECFYAESDGDMPPRTGWRKEYGDEDLEVTLEAKKGDRETDK
;
A
#
# COMPACT_ATOMS: atom_id res chain seq x y z
N MET A 1 -17.98 -32.46 55.61
CA MET A 1 -18.18 -32.19 54.18
C MET A 1 -19.37 -31.24 54.18
N ASP A 2 -19.27 -29.97 53.81
CA ASP A 2 -18.54 -29.44 52.67
C ASP A 2 -18.14 -27.97 52.89
N GLN A 3 -16.96 -27.64 52.40
CA GLN A 3 -16.20 -26.43 52.63
C GLN A 3 -16.26 -25.56 51.36
N ALA A 4 -16.46 -24.25 51.52
CA ALA A 4 -16.15 -23.16 50.58
C ALA A 4 -16.37 -23.40 49.07
N LEU A 5 -17.47 -22.88 48.53
CA LEU A 5 -17.49 -22.41 47.14
C LEU A 5 -17.19 -20.91 47.18
N GLU A 6 -15.92 -20.58 46.96
CA GLU A 6 -15.51 -19.25 46.51
C GLU A 6 -16.28 -18.95 45.22
N GLU A 7 -17.05 -17.86 45.23
CA GLU A 7 -17.76 -17.37 44.05
C GLU A 7 -16.72 -16.95 43.00
N ASP A 8 -16.65 -17.73 41.92
CA ASP A 8 -15.75 -17.52 40.81
C ASP A 8 -16.10 -16.17 40.12
N PRO A 9 -15.16 -15.22 39.98
CA PRO A 9 -15.42 -13.91 39.36
C PRO A 9 -15.73 -13.97 37.86
N LEU A 10 -15.82 -15.18 37.27
CA LEU A 10 -16.15 -15.43 35.87
C LEU A 10 -17.66 -15.41 35.56
N ASP A 11 -18.54 -15.41 36.57
CA ASP A 11 -20.01 -15.35 36.36
C ASP A 11 -20.54 -13.91 36.23
N ARG A 12 -19.65 -12.92 36.10
CA ARG A 12 -20.05 -11.57 35.73
C ARG A 12 -20.35 -11.57 34.23
N ALA A 13 -21.64 -11.51 33.91
CA ALA A 13 -22.15 -11.27 32.56
C ALA A 13 -21.25 -10.25 31.83
N LEU A 14 -20.63 -10.70 30.74
CA LEU A 14 -19.88 -9.84 29.82
C LEU A 14 -20.77 -8.64 29.45
N PRO A 15 -20.25 -7.40 29.50
CA PRO A 15 -20.95 -6.29 28.87
C PRO A 15 -21.14 -6.64 27.38
N ASP A 16 -22.40 -6.55 26.95
CA ASP A 16 -22.83 -6.50 25.56
C ASP A 16 -22.30 -5.19 24.97
N ASP A 17 -20.99 -5.15 24.72
CA ASP A 17 -20.32 -4.07 24.01
C ASP A 17 -20.43 -4.43 22.52
N GLY A 18 -21.52 -3.96 21.92
CA GLY A 18 -21.61 -3.80 20.48
C GLY A 18 -20.45 -2.94 19.98
N ASP A 19 -20.07 -3.19 18.72
CA ASP A 19 -18.98 -2.53 17.98
C ASP A 19 -17.57 -3.12 18.24
N ALA A 20 -17.41 -4.41 17.92
CA ALA A 20 -16.18 -4.87 17.32
C ALA A 20 -16.43 -5.03 15.81
N ASP A 21 -16.24 -3.92 15.11
CA ASP A 21 -16.08 -3.78 13.65
C ASP A 21 -15.76 -5.13 12.98
N ASP A 22 -16.65 -5.56 12.08
CA ASP A 22 -16.39 -6.56 11.03
C ASP A 22 -15.09 -6.19 10.29
N TYR A 23 -13.95 -6.59 10.84
CA TYR A 23 -12.69 -6.69 10.09
C TYR A 23 -12.66 -8.00 9.30
N ASP A 24 -13.79 -8.39 8.70
CA ASP A 24 -13.84 -9.18 7.47
C ASP A 24 -13.42 -8.30 6.27
N ARG A 25 -12.34 -7.53 6.43
CA ARG A 25 -11.67 -6.84 5.31
C ARG A 25 -10.74 -7.79 4.55
N ASP A 26 -11.15 -9.04 4.43
CA ASP A 26 -10.85 -9.90 3.29
C ASP A 26 -11.89 -9.69 2.17
N GLU A 27 -12.73 -8.66 2.28
CA GLU A 27 -13.58 -8.17 1.20
C GLU A 27 -12.72 -7.75 0.02
N ASP A 28 -12.63 -8.68 -0.95
CA ASP A 28 -12.33 -8.49 -2.36
C ASP A 28 -12.24 -7.01 -2.75
N PHE A 29 -11.08 -6.40 -2.53
CA PHE A 29 -10.80 -5.10 -3.13
C PHE A 29 -10.57 -5.37 -4.62
N ASP A 30 -11.66 -5.44 -5.38
CA ASP A 30 -11.74 -5.70 -6.82
C ASP A 30 -11.04 -4.64 -7.68
N GLY A 31 -10.37 -3.67 -7.07
CA GLY A 31 -9.63 -2.63 -7.79
C GLY A 31 -10.52 -1.57 -8.41
N ASP A 32 -11.83 -1.57 -8.13
CA ASP A 32 -12.78 -0.56 -8.64
C ASP A 32 -12.83 0.72 -7.78
N TYR A 33 -11.90 0.93 -6.84
CA TYR A 33 -11.84 2.19 -6.11
C TYR A 33 -11.34 3.32 -7.02
N GLN A 34 -12.28 3.98 -7.71
CA GLN A 34 -12.03 5.10 -8.61
C GLN A 34 -11.89 6.45 -7.87
N GLY A 35 -12.13 6.50 -6.55
CA GLY A 35 -12.34 7.74 -5.78
C GLY A 35 -11.13 8.39 -5.11
N GLY A 36 -9.92 7.82 -5.22
CA GLY A 36 -8.70 8.35 -4.57
C GLY A 36 -7.83 9.18 -5.50
N GLU A 37 -7.00 10.06 -4.92
CA GLU A 37 -5.82 10.60 -5.62
C GLU A 37 -4.98 9.42 -6.11
N GLY A 38 -5.02 9.19 -7.41
CA GLY A 38 -4.35 8.07 -8.05
C GLY A 38 -2.97 8.49 -8.50
N LEU A 39 -2.02 7.57 -8.43
CA LEU A 39 -0.74 7.72 -9.08
C LEU A 39 -0.69 6.78 -10.28
N GLU A 40 -0.03 7.16 -11.36
CA GLU A 40 0.18 6.31 -12.52
C GLU A 40 1.68 6.14 -12.72
N LEU A 41 2.18 4.92 -12.49
CA LEU A 41 3.56 4.55 -12.71
C LEU A 41 3.74 4.20 -14.18
N LYS A 42 4.62 4.93 -14.86
CA LYS A 42 4.97 4.76 -16.28
C LYS A 42 6.43 4.43 -16.42
N GLY A 43 6.76 3.64 -17.43
CA GLY A 43 8.13 3.26 -17.78
C GLY A 43 8.25 3.02 -19.27
N THR A 44 9.44 2.62 -19.71
CA THR A 44 9.67 2.16 -21.08
C THR A 44 8.93 0.84 -21.33
N GLU A 45 8.69 0.52 -22.60
CA GLU A 45 8.05 -0.75 -22.99
C GLU A 45 8.84 -1.96 -22.49
N GLU A 46 10.17 -1.90 -22.52
CA GLU A 46 11.05 -2.96 -22.00
C GLU A 46 10.82 -3.20 -20.50
N LEU A 47 10.71 -2.13 -19.70
CA LEU A 47 10.43 -2.26 -18.28
C LEU A 47 9.02 -2.79 -18.02
N ALA A 48 8.04 -2.35 -18.81
CA ALA A 48 6.66 -2.84 -18.70
C ALA A 48 6.51 -4.32 -19.10
N MET A 49 7.40 -4.83 -19.95
CA MET A 49 7.47 -6.26 -20.27
C MET A 49 8.14 -7.08 -19.16
N ASP A 50 9.11 -6.50 -18.46
CA ASP A 50 9.89 -7.18 -17.41
C ASP A 50 9.18 -7.15 -16.04
N HIS A 51 8.35 -6.13 -15.78
CA HIS A 51 7.70 -5.92 -14.49
C HIS A 51 6.22 -5.59 -14.63
N ASP A 52 5.37 -6.39 -13.99
CA ASP A 52 3.92 -6.13 -13.87
C ASP A 52 3.62 -5.20 -12.68
N VAL A 53 4.28 -4.05 -12.67
CA VAL A 53 4.14 -3.00 -11.65
C VAL A 53 3.65 -1.67 -12.26
N PHE A 54 3.75 -1.52 -13.57
CA PHE A 54 3.32 -0.30 -14.25
C PHE A 54 1.80 -0.22 -14.32
N GLY A 55 1.25 0.99 -14.15
CA GLY A 55 -0.19 1.22 -14.18
C GLY A 55 -0.67 2.12 -13.05
N ARG A 56 -1.96 2.05 -12.77
CA ARG A 56 -2.63 2.90 -11.79
C ARG A 56 -2.47 2.35 -10.38
N TYR A 57 -1.94 3.20 -9.51
CA TYR A 57 -1.84 3.05 -8.08
C TYR A 57 -2.89 3.91 -7.38
N VAL A 58 -3.50 3.34 -6.35
CA VAL A 58 -4.55 3.99 -5.56
C VAL A 58 -4.12 3.98 -4.11
N GLN A 59 -4.24 5.11 -3.43
CA GLN A 59 -3.93 5.18 -2.02
C GLN A 59 -4.83 4.22 -1.22
N SER A 60 -4.23 3.32 -0.46
CA SER A 60 -4.95 2.29 0.31
C SER A 60 -4.74 2.37 1.82
N GLY A 61 -3.81 3.19 2.28
CA GLY A 61 -3.50 3.30 3.71
C GLY A 61 -2.27 4.15 3.98
N THR A 62 -1.68 3.91 5.15
CA THR A 62 -0.47 4.60 5.62
C THR A 62 0.52 3.55 6.14
N GLU A 63 1.76 3.62 5.68
CA GLU A 63 2.89 2.78 6.05
C GLU A 63 4.04 3.68 6.53
N ASN A 64 4.66 3.39 7.68
CA ASN A 64 5.73 4.23 8.25
C ASN A 64 5.36 5.73 8.40
N GLY A 65 4.09 6.04 8.64
CA GLY A 65 3.58 7.41 8.74
C GLY A 65 3.41 8.14 7.40
N LYS A 66 3.59 7.45 6.26
CA LYS A 66 3.42 7.99 4.90
C LYS A 66 2.37 7.21 4.10
N PRO A 67 1.74 7.80 3.08
CA PRO A 67 0.72 7.10 2.29
C PRO A 67 1.30 5.88 1.57
N MET A 68 0.54 4.79 1.59
CA MET A 68 0.79 3.59 0.79
C MET A 68 -0.19 3.54 -0.38
N PHE A 69 0.30 3.14 -1.54
CA PHE A 69 -0.49 2.99 -2.75
C PHE A 69 -0.47 1.55 -3.26
N LEU A 70 -1.60 1.09 -3.74
CA LEU A 70 -1.82 -0.24 -4.26
C LEU A 70 -2.06 -0.18 -5.77
N GLY A 71 -1.28 -0.96 -6.51
CA GLY A 71 -1.32 -1.03 -7.97
C GLY A 71 -2.40 -1.97 -8.51
N PRO A 72 -2.37 -2.23 -9.83
CA PRO A 72 -3.33 -3.14 -10.47
C PRO A 72 -3.22 -4.56 -9.88
N LYS A 73 -4.36 -5.22 -9.64
CA LYS A 73 -4.37 -6.62 -9.15
C LYS A 73 -3.87 -7.54 -10.27
N THR A 74 -2.86 -8.34 -9.96
CA THR A 74 -2.34 -9.41 -10.83
C THR A 74 -2.77 -10.76 -10.28
N GLU A 75 -2.51 -11.86 -11.01
CA GLU A 75 -2.97 -13.19 -10.59
C GLU A 75 -2.35 -13.58 -9.25
N GLY A 76 -3.16 -13.53 -8.18
CA GLY A 76 -2.80 -13.90 -6.81
C GLY A 76 -2.08 -12.82 -5.98
N SER A 77 -1.82 -11.64 -6.54
CA SER A 77 -0.95 -10.65 -5.91
C SER A 77 -1.24 -9.21 -6.35
N ARG A 78 -0.63 -8.23 -5.66
CA ARG A 78 -0.81 -6.82 -5.98
C ARG A 78 0.46 -6.01 -5.70
N PRO A 79 1.05 -5.34 -6.70
CA PRO A 79 2.19 -4.47 -6.50
C PRO A 79 1.80 -3.25 -5.67
N SER A 80 2.75 -2.66 -4.96
CA SER A 80 2.50 -1.53 -4.06
C SER A 80 3.62 -0.49 -4.10
N ILE A 81 3.30 0.76 -3.77
CA ILE A 81 4.26 1.83 -3.52
C ILE A 81 4.17 2.20 -2.06
N ALA A 82 5.28 2.10 -1.34
CA ALA A 82 5.33 2.40 0.08
C ALA A 82 6.64 3.09 0.47
N PHE A 83 6.60 3.83 1.58
CA PHE A 83 7.77 4.48 2.14
C PHE A 83 8.46 3.56 3.16
N LYS A 84 9.78 3.42 3.03
CA LYS A 84 10.62 2.64 3.95
C LYS A 84 11.99 3.29 4.06
N VAL A 85 12.56 3.28 5.26
CA VAL A 85 13.94 3.72 5.46
C VAL A 85 14.86 2.68 4.82
N GLY A 86 15.65 3.09 3.82
CA GLY A 86 16.60 2.21 3.13
C GLY A 86 17.70 1.70 4.07
N GLY A 87 18.46 0.67 3.64
CA GLY A 87 19.54 0.08 4.43
C GLY A 87 20.61 1.08 4.89
N ASP A 88 20.82 2.15 4.12
CA ASP A 88 21.72 3.27 4.43
C ASP A 88 21.13 4.32 5.40
N GLY A 89 19.93 4.09 5.93
CA GLY A 89 19.22 5.03 6.81
C GLY A 89 18.55 6.20 6.08
N LYS A 90 18.55 6.18 4.75
CA LYS A 90 17.97 7.25 3.93
C LYS A 90 16.46 7.07 3.75
N PRO A 91 15.69 8.17 3.67
CA PRO A 91 14.27 8.11 3.38
C PRO A 91 14.04 7.69 1.93
N THR A 92 13.41 6.53 1.72
CA THR A 92 13.27 5.92 0.39
C THR A 92 11.85 5.48 0.11
N TRP A 93 11.37 5.77 -1.09
CA TRP A 93 10.14 5.22 -1.62
C TRP A 93 10.45 3.97 -2.44
N TRP A 94 9.66 2.92 -2.26
CA TRP A 94 9.85 1.63 -2.91
C TRP A 94 8.61 1.25 -3.71
N VAL A 95 8.84 0.67 -4.89
CA VAL A 95 7.86 -0.06 -5.68
C VAL A 95 8.11 -1.54 -5.46
N TYR A 96 7.14 -2.20 -4.85
CA TYR A 96 7.13 -3.64 -4.63
C TYR A 96 6.33 -4.32 -5.73
N ASP A 97 6.86 -5.42 -6.26
CA ASP A 97 6.15 -6.28 -7.20
C ASP A 97 5.02 -7.07 -6.54
N ALA A 98 4.27 -7.78 -7.36
CA ALA A 98 3.25 -8.74 -6.95
C ALA A 98 3.74 -9.73 -5.85
N SER A 99 5.00 -10.16 -5.91
CA SER A 99 5.63 -11.06 -4.93
C SER A 99 6.26 -10.35 -3.73
N SER A 100 5.99 -9.04 -3.56
CA SER A 100 6.67 -8.17 -2.58
C SER A 100 8.18 -8.04 -2.78
N GLY A 101 8.69 -8.36 -3.98
CA GLY A 101 10.06 -8.12 -4.38
C GLY A 101 10.32 -6.64 -4.63
N GLU A 102 11.44 -6.13 -4.14
CA GLU A 102 11.89 -4.74 -4.32
C GLU A 102 12.27 -4.52 -5.81
N CYS A 103 11.43 -3.79 -6.55
CA CYS A 103 11.66 -3.54 -7.98
C CYS A 103 12.40 -2.23 -8.21
N PHE A 104 11.79 -1.14 -7.76
CA PHE A 104 12.30 0.22 -7.96
C PHE A 104 12.33 0.98 -6.65
N TYR A 105 13.29 1.89 -6.52
CA TYR A 105 13.36 2.80 -5.39
C TYR A 105 13.69 4.22 -5.82
N ALA A 106 13.28 5.19 -5.01
CA ALA A 106 13.66 6.58 -5.16
C ALA A 106 13.90 7.22 -3.80
N GLU A 107 15.09 7.80 -3.62
CA GLU A 107 15.49 8.48 -2.39
C GLU A 107 14.73 9.82 -2.29
N SER A 108 13.82 9.96 -1.32
CA SER A 108 13.09 11.20 -1.07
C SER A 108 12.45 11.23 0.31
N ASP A 109 12.59 12.34 1.03
CA ASP A 109 11.93 12.57 2.32
C ASP A 109 10.51 13.14 2.21
N GLY A 110 10.01 13.42 1.01
CA GLY A 110 8.68 14.03 0.80
C GLY A 110 7.51 13.15 1.26
N ASP A 111 6.38 13.77 1.59
CA ASP A 111 5.13 13.09 2.00
C ASP A 111 4.51 12.22 0.90
N MET A 112 4.90 12.45 -0.36
CA MET A 112 4.44 11.71 -1.53
C MET A 112 5.64 11.11 -2.28
N PRO A 113 5.46 9.98 -2.98
CA PRO A 113 6.52 9.42 -3.81
C PRO A 113 6.95 10.41 -4.89
N PRO A 114 8.27 10.47 -5.20
CA PRO A 114 8.79 11.40 -6.19
C PRO A 114 8.32 11.02 -7.61
N ARG A 115 8.13 12.03 -8.46
CA ARG A 115 7.68 11.83 -9.84
C ARG A 115 8.73 11.20 -10.75
N THR A 116 10.01 11.34 -10.41
CA THR A 116 11.17 10.95 -11.23
C THR A 116 12.33 10.53 -10.32
N GLY A 117 13.37 9.91 -10.89
CA GLY A 117 14.57 9.50 -10.15
C GLY A 117 14.46 8.11 -9.54
N TRP A 118 13.67 7.25 -10.18
CA TRP A 118 13.49 5.85 -9.81
C TRP A 118 14.65 5.02 -10.34
N ARG A 119 15.15 4.11 -9.52
CA ARG A 119 16.31 3.24 -9.79
C ARG A 119 15.96 1.79 -9.47
N LYS A 120 16.62 0.84 -10.14
CA LYS A 120 16.54 -0.60 -9.81
C LYS A 120 17.39 -0.89 -8.57
N GLU A 121 16.94 -1.77 -7.68
CA GLU A 121 17.69 -2.17 -6.47
C GLU A 121 19.13 -2.63 -6.78
N TYR A 122 19.34 -3.31 -7.91
CA TYR A 122 20.64 -3.81 -8.36
C TYR A 122 21.17 -3.12 -9.63
N GLY A 123 20.64 -1.94 -9.97
CA GLY A 123 21.02 -1.19 -11.17
C GLY A 123 21.72 0.12 -10.85
N ASP A 124 22.81 0.41 -11.56
CA ASP A 124 23.57 1.67 -11.44
C ASP A 124 23.00 2.82 -12.31
N GLU A 125 21.90 2.58 -13.03
CA GLU A 125 21.33 3.53 -13.99
C GLU A 125 19.98 4.08 -13.50
N ASP A 126 19.82 5.40 -13.61
CA ASP A 126 18.52 6.04 -13.44
C ASP A 126 17.56 5.53 -14.53
N LEU A 127 16.40 5.03 -14.11
CA LEU A 127 15.41 4.51 -15.03
C LEU A 127 14.51 5.62 -15.54
N GLU A 128 14.03 5.47 -16.76
CA GLU A 128 12.96 6.27 -17.34
C GLU A 128 11.59 5.88 -16.75
N VAL A 129 11.51 5.80 -15.42
CA VAL A 129 10.29 5.53 -14.67
C VAL A 129 9.76 6.85 -14.10
N THR A 130 8.49 7.11 -14.35
CA THR A 130 7.82 8.35 -13.96
C THR A 130 6.51 8.05 -13.24
N LEU A 131 6.22 8.87 -12.22
CA LEU A 131 4.97 8.83 -11.48
C LEU A 131 4.17 10.10 -11.76
N GLU A 132 3.02 9.91 -12.37
CA GLU A 132 2.09 10.98 -12.69
C GLU A 132 0.90 10.94 -11.73
N ALA A 133 0.56 12.09 -11.15
CA ALA A 133 -0.67 12.19 -10.38
C ALA A 133 -1.86 12.14 -11.33
N LYS A 134 -2.63 11.05 -11.30
CA LYS A 134 -3.97 11.03 -11.87
C LYS A 134 -4.90 11.72 -10.88
N LYS A 135 -5.33 12.94 -11.24
CA LYS A 135 -6.54 13.49 -10.66
C LYS A 135 -7.64 12.44 -10.88
N GLY A 136 -8.18 11.90 -9.79
CA GLY A 136 -9.50 11.28 -9.87
C GLY A 136 -10.42 12.31 -10.50
N ASP A 137 -11.12 11.92 -11.57
CA ASP A 137 -12.10 12.75 -12.24
C ASP A 137 -13.22 13.05 -11.25
N ARG A 138 -12.98 14.01 -10.35
CA ARG A 138 -14.05 14.64 -9.58
C ARG A 138 -14.65 15.65 -10.55
N GLU A 139 -15.45 15.13 -11.47
CA GLU A 139 -16.44 15.90 -12.20
C GLU A 139 -17.21 16.68 -11.13
N THR A 140 -16.83 17.94 -10.97
CA THR A 140 -17.54 18.85 -10.10
C THR A 140 -18.65 19.37 -10.99
N ASP A 141 -19.69 18.55 -11.14
CA ASP A 141 -20.95 18.97 -11.75
C ASP A 141 -21.44 20.19 -10.96
N LYS A 142 -21.67 21.28 -11.70
CA LYS A 142 -21.95 22.60 -11.15
C LYS A 142 -23.10 23.24 -11.90
#